data_AF-A0A2V7XCT3-F1
#
_entry.id   AF-A0A2V7XCT3-F1
#
_cell.length_a   1.000
_cell.length_b   1.000
_cell.length_c   1.000
_cell.angle_alpha   90.00
_cell.angle_beta   90.00
_cell.angle_gamma   90.00
#
_symmetry.space_group_name_H-M   'P 1'
#
loop_
_entity.id
_entity.type
_entity.pdbx_description
1 polymer ?
#
loop_
_entity_poly.entity_id
_entity_poly.type
_entity_poly.pdbx_seq_one_letter_code
_entity_poly.pdbx_strand_id
1 'polypeptide(L)' 'MSIRTAAQIAELQAQSESWTPQQVLKWAFDNFGSNVAISSAFGAEGMVLIDMASRVRKDFRLFT' A
#
# COMPACT_ATOMS: atom_id res chain seq x y z
N MET A 1 -18.31 1.74 -1.09
CA MET A 1 -17.09 1.90 -0.28
C MET A 1 -17.53 1.90 1.18
N SER A 2 -17.20 0.86 1.96
CA SER A 2 -17.60 0.81 3.38
C SER A 2 -16.64 1.68 4.18
N ILE A 3 -17.18 2.66 4.92
CA ILE A 3 -16.37 3.49 5.82
C ILE A 3 -15.93 2.61 6.99
N ARG A 4 -14.63 2.62 7.31
CA ARG A 4 -14.09 1.91 8.48
C ARG A 4 -14.31 2.76 9.73
N THR A 5 -14.73 2.12 10.81
CA THR A 5 -14.82 2.76 12.13
C THR A 5 -13.43 2.96 12.73
N ALA A 6 -13.32 3.84 13.73
CA ALA A 6 -12.06 4.04 14.45
C ALA A 6 -11.51 2.74 15.06
N ALA A 7 -12.39 1.88 15.58
CA ALA A 7 -12.01 0.57 16.12
C ALA A 7 -11.41 -0.35 15.05
N GLN A 8 -12.02 -0.40 13.86
CA GLN A 8 -11.51 -1.20 12.74
C GLN A 8 -10.16 -0.69 12.21
N ILE A 9 -9.91 0.62 12.30
CA ILE A 9 -8.61 1.21 11.94
C ILE A 9 -7.55 0.83 12.97
N ALA A 10 -7.86 0.96 14.27
CA ALA A 10 -6.92 0.62 15.34
C ALA A 10 -6.52 -0.86 15.33
N GLU A 11 -7.48 -1.75 15.09
CA GLU A 11 -7.22 -3.19 14.96
C GLU A 11 -6.32 -3.51 13.76
N LEU A 12 -6.59 -2.90 12.60
CA LEU A 12 -5.71 -3.07 11.43
C LEU A 12 -4.31 -2.54 11.69
N GLN A 13 -4.18 -1.37 12.32
CA GLN A 13 -2.90 -0.77 12.62
C GLN A 13 -2.05 -1.72 13.46
N ALA A 14 -2.61 -2.25 14.55
CA ALA A 14 -1.92 -3.20 15.44
C ALA A 14 -1.44 -4.46 14.69
N GLN A 15 -2.24 -4.99 13.76
CA GLN A 15 -1.81 -6.12 12.93
C GLN A 15 -0.68 -5.74 11.96
N SER A 16 -0.77 -4.53 11.37
CA SER A 16 0.14 -4.06 10.33
C SER A 16 1.55 -3.74 10.83
N GLU A 17 1.75 -3.51 12.13
CA GLU A 17 3.08 -3.31 12.73
C GLU A 17 4.03 -4.51 12.49
N SER A 18 3.47 -5.70 12.28
CA SER A 18 4.24 -6.91 12.00
C SER A 18 4.49 -7.16 10.51
N TRP A 19 3.92 -6.35 9.63
CA TRP A 19 3.94 -6.60 8.19
C TRP A 19 5.23 -6.16 7.54
N THR A 20 5.68 -6.94 6.56
CA THR A 20 6.69 -6.50 5.61
C THR A 20 6.12 -5.44 4.67
N PRO A 21 6.96 -4.57 4.06
CA PRO A 21 6.49 -3.60 3.07
C PRO A 21 5.69 -4.23 1.92
N GLN A 22 6.07 -5.42 1.47
CA GLN A 22 5.35 -6.16 0.42
C GLN A 22 3.96 -6.63 0.89
N GLN A 23 3.80 -6.99 2.17
CA GLN A 23 2.50 -7.33 2.74
C GLN A 23 1.60 -6.10 2.83
N VAL A 24 2.14 -4.94 3.22
CA VAL A 24 1.42 -3.66 3.20
C VAL A 24 0.95 -3.32 1.78
N LEU A 25 1.85 -3.42 0.80
CA LEU A 25 1.53 -3.17 -0.61
C LEU A 25 0.45 -4.12 -1.13
N LYS A 26 0.60 -5.42 -0.87
CA LYS A 26 -0.40 -6.42 -1.25
C LYS A 26 -1.76 -6.11 -0.64
N TRP A 27 -1.79 -5.80 0.66
CA TRP A 27 -3.01 -5.45 1.35
C TRP A 27 -3.67 -4.21 0.73
N ALA A 28 -2.91 -3.15 0.48
CA ALA A 28 -3.44 -1.92 -0.14
C ALA A 28 -4.04 -2.21 -1.52
N PHE A 29 -3.33 -2.97 -2.35
CA PHE A 29 -3.79 -3.34 -3.68
C PHE A 29 -5.03 -4.25 -3.67
N ASP A 30 -5.14 -5.17 -2.71
CA ASP A 30 -6.29 -6.07 -2.58
C ASP A 30 -7.53 -5.34 -2.02
N ASN A 31 -7.34 -4.36 -1.12
CA ASN A 31 -8.45 -3.64 -0.47
C ASN A 31 -8.96 -2.45 -1.28
N PHE A 32 -8.08 -1.74 -1.99
CA PHE A 32 -8.44 -0.52 -2.71
C PHE A 32 -8.43 -0.69 -4.24
N GLY A 33 -7.78 -1.74 -4.77
CA GLY A 33 -7.78 -2.02 -6.20
C GLY A 33 -7.25 -0.85 -7.03
N SER A 34 -8.07 -0.37 -7.97
CA SER A 34 -7.74 0.78 -8.81
C SER A 34 -7.82 2.13 -8.09
N ASN A 35 -8.33 2.20 -6.86
CA ASN A 35 -8.50 3.44 -6.09
C ASN A 35 -7.29 3.79 -5.21
N VAL A 36 -6.17 3.08 -5.34
CA VAL A 36 -4.90 3.40 -4.69
C VAL A 36 -3.82 3.64 -5.73
N ALA A 37 -2.90 4.56 -5.44
CA ALA A 37 -1.73 4.85 -6.24
C ALA A 37 -0.55 5.18 -5.33
N ILE A 38 0.67 4.87 -5.78
CA ILE A 38 1.90 5.28 -5.12
C ILE A 38 2.19 6.73 -5.53
N SER A 39 2.50 7.59 -4.55
CA SER A 39 3.02 8.94 -4.78
C SER A 39 4.53 8.90 -4.65
N SER A 40 5.27 9.42 -5.62
CA SER A 40 6.73 9.49 -5.51
C SER A 40 7.34 10.63 -6.32
N ALA A 41 8.26 11.36 -5.69
CA ALA A 41 9.19 12.26 -6.38
C ALA A 41 10.45 11.54 -6.90
N PHE A 42 10.44 10.21 -6.96
CA PHE A 42 11.57 9.35 -7.37
C PHE A 42 12.85 9.47 -6.51
N GLY A 43 12.69 9.82 -5.24
CA GLY A 43 13.77 9.67 -4.25
C GLY A 43 14.10 8.20 -3.98
N ALA A 44 15.22 7.93 -3.29
CA ALA A 44 15.72 6.58 -3.05
C ALA A 44 14.67 5.63 -2.43
N GLU A 45 13.96 6.09 -1.40
CA GLU A 45 12.90 5.31 -0.73
C GLU A 45 11.73 5.01 -1.68
N GLY A 46 11.34 6.00 -2.49
CA GLY A 46 10.31 5.86 -3.50
C GLY A 46 10.67 4.82 -4.56
N MET A 47 11.93 4.82 -5.01
CA MET A 47 12.41 3.83 -5.97
C MET A 47 12.41 2.40 -5.41
N VAL A 48 12.78 2.21 -4.15
CA VAL A 48 12.70 0.89 -3.48
C VAL A 48 11.23 0.45 -3.35
N LEU A 49 10.33 1.36 -2.99
CA LEU A 49 8.89 1.08 -2.91
C LEU A 49 8.31 0.70 -4.29
N ILE A 50 8.72 1.40 -5.36
CA ILE A 50 8.34 1.11 -6.74
C ILE A 50 8.85 -0.27 -7.18
N ASP A 51 10.11 -0.62 -6.88
CA ASP A 51 10.64 -1.97 -7.18
C ASP A 51 9.80 -3.05 -6.48
N MET A 52 9.56 -2.90 -5.18
CA MET A 52 8.74 -3.85 -4.42
C MET A 52 7.31 -3.94 -4.97
N ALA A 53 6.67 -2.80 -5.26
CA ALA A 53 5.32 -2.76 -5.83
C ALA A 53 5.25 -3.49 -7.18
N SER A 54 6.24 -3.29 -8.05
CA SER A 54 6.32 -3.94 -9.37
C SER A 54 6.42 -5.46 -9.31
N ARG A 55 6.89 -6.02 -8.19
CA ARG A 55 6.96 -7.47 -7.93
C ARG A 55 5.65 -7.99 -7.35
N VAL A 56 4.92 -7.17 -6.59
CA VAL A 56 3.64 -7.53 -5.97
C VAL A 56 2.48 -7.46 -6.96
N ARG A 57 2.38 -6.39 -7.76
CA ARG A 57 1.33 -6.19 -8.77
C ARG A 57 1.89 -5.42 -9.97
N LYS A 58 1.67 -5.92 -11.19
CA LYS A 58 2.29 -5.35 -12.40
C LYS A 58 1.61 -4.08 -12.91
N ASP A 59 0.34 -3.89 -12.59
CA ASP A 59 -0.52 -2.81 -13.06
C ASP A 59 -0.84 -1.78 -11.96
N PHE A 60 0.10 -1.55 -11.03
CA PHE A 60 -0.09 -0.53 -10.00
C PHE A 60 -0.02 0.89 -10.56
N ARG A 61 -0.75 1.82 -9.95
CA ARG A 61 -0.77 3.23 -10.34
C ARG A 61 0.32 4.01 -9.60
N LEU A 62 0.99 4.91 -10.31
CA LEU A 62 2.03 5.79 -9.79
C LEU A 62 1.75 7.23 -10.26
N PHE A 63 2.00 8.22 -9.39
CA PHE A 63 1.97 9.65 -9.76
C PHE A 63 3.08 10.43 -9.02
N THR A 64 3.34 11.65 -9.50
CA THR A 64 4.43 12.53 -9.05
C THR A 64 3.87 13.88 -8.63
#